data_AF-A0A423LHL3-F1
#
_entry.id   AF-A0A423LHL3-F1
#
_cell.length_a   1.000
_cell.length_b   1.000
_cell.length_c   1.000
_cell.angle_alpha   90.00
_cell.angle_beta   90.00
_cell.angle_gamma   90.00
#
_symmetry.space_group_name_H-M   'P 1'
#
loop_
_entity.id
_entity.type
_entity.pdbx_description
1 polymer ?
#
loop_
_entity_poly.entity_id
_entity_poly.type
_entity_poly.pdbx_seq_one_letter_code
_entity_poly.pdbx_strand_id
1 'polypeptide(L)'
;MQIKHYQQDLSGFLNQLQTVSEDQLRGSASEALAALQALIASRNITFTHDAQTLSSAQVERLLAYFLPPDPSASGGLYELQVKSGVESVKQLINQYADASPGQPWPVKEFLAKAHFGLTGDRIDDDVRDVYGEVLVNQDGKRTALRDDLKLLTAELNIFSKIQSQINAKLAAKQEIQIEPGLNLFDRTLYGYPDDKTWQASSEYKLLTGLNTYSAGNPLSIKAFLKGSPKESGAMKDSDLQNKYAFEKENNPIANFATTVGDRARPINDKVSEKTTLLNDVSSRYNSAIEALNRFVQKYDSMMRDILNAI
;
A
#
# COMPACT_ATOMS: atom_id res chain seq x y z
N MET A 1 -24.21 1.21 23.24
CA MET A 1 -23.79 0.99 24.64
C MET A 1 -22.30 1.34 24.70
N GLN A 2 -21.83 2.05 25.73
CA GLN A 2 -20.40 2.37 25.81
C GLN A 2 -19.66 1.23 26.51
N ILE A 3 -18.50 0.83 25.97
CA ILE A 3 -17.64 -0.24 26.49
C ILE A 3 -17.23 -0.02 27.96
N LYS A 4 -17.27 1.22 28.48
CA LYS A 4 -16.96 1.54 29.88
C LYS A 4 -18.12 1.32 30.87
N HIS A 5 -19.35 1.06 30.41
CA HIS A 5 -20.53 0.97 31.31
C HIS A 5 -20.47 -0.20 32.30
N TYR A 6 -19.80 -1.32 31.97
CA TYR A 6 -19.67 -2.45 32.89
C TYR A 6 -18.86 -2.12 34.16
N GLN A 7 -18.05 -1.05 34.13
CA GLN A 7 -17.25 -0.60 35.27
C GLN A 7 -18.11 0.13 36.33
N GLN A 8 -19.23 0.72 35.90
CA GLN A 8 -20.13 1.51 36.75
C GLN A 8 -21.34 0.69 37.20
N ASP A 9 -21.94 -0.08 36.29
CA ASP A 9 -23.11 -0.93 36.57
C ASP A 9 -23.04 -2.22 35.72
N LEU A 10 -22.41 -3.26 36.28
CA LEU A 10 -22.26 -4.55 35.61
C LEU A 10 -23.62 -5.25 35.43
N SER A 11 -24.52 -5.15 36.39
CA SER A 11 -25.86 -5.77 36.32
C SER A 11 -26.69 -5.13 35.21
N GLY A 12 -26.74 -3.80 35.17
CA GLY A 12 -27.40 -3.05 34.09
C GLY A 12 -26.79 -3.33 32.72
N PHE A 13 -25.45 -3.40 32.63
CA PHE A 13 -24.75 -3.77 31.41
C PHE A 13 -25.12 -5.17 30.92
N LEU A 14 -25.05 -6.20 31.78
CA LEU A 14 -25.37 -7.58 31.40
C LEU A 14 -26.83 -7.73 30.94
N ASN A 15 -27.76 -7.00 31.58
CA ASN A 15 -29.17 -6.98 31.20
C ASN A 15 -29.38 -6.32 29.83
N GLN A 16 -28.79 -5.15 29.61
CA GLN A 16 -28.87 -4.46 28.31
C GLN A 16 -28.21 -5.28 27.19
N LEU A 17 -27.12 -5.98 27.49
CA LEU A 17 -26.43 -6.83 26.53
C LEU A 17 -27.34 -7.94 25.98
N GLN A 18 -28.31 -8.43 26.77
CA GLN A 18 -29.29 -9.42 26.30
C GLN A 18 -30.28 -8.84 25.28
N THR A 19 -30.49 -7.53 25.26
CA THR A 19 -31.47 -6.88 24.36
C THR A 19 -30.86 -6.39 23.05
N VAL A 20 -29.53 -6.38 22.93
CA VAL A 20 -28.81 -6.01 21.70
C VAL A 20 -29.09 -7.03 20.60
N SER A 21 -29.20 -6.64 19.34
CA SER A 21 -29.35 -7.63 18.25
C SER A 21 -27.98 -8.22 17.85
N GLU A 22 -27.92 -9.46 17.36
CA GLU A 22 -26.64 -10.14 17.07
C GLU A 22 -25.80 -9.43 15.99
N ASP A 23 -26.45 -8.76 15.04
CA ASP A 23 -25.84 -7.91 14.01
C ASP A 23 -25.18 -6.64 14.58
N GLN A 24 -25.54 -6.25 15.81
CA GLN A 24 -24.92 -5.13 16.53
C GLN A 24 -23.74 -5.55 17.41
N LEU A 25 -23.49 -6.86 17.56
CA LEU A 25 -22.34 -7.40 18.28
C LEU A 25 -21.15 -7.51 17.32
N ARG A 26 -20.13 -6.69 17.52
CA ARG A 26 -19.03 -6.47 16.56
C ARG A 26 -18.23 -7.74 16.24
N GLY A 27 -18.03 -8.60 17.24
CA GLY A 27 -17.28 -9.85 17.12
C GLY A 27 -18.13 -11.10 16.90
N SER A 28 -19.44 -10.98 16.64
CA SER A 28 -20.36 -12.13 16.54
C SER A 28 -19.97 -13.14 15.45
N ALA A 29 -19.38 -12.67 14.36
CA ALA A 29 -18.90 -13.50 13.26
C ALA A 29 -17.38 -13.81 13.31
N SER A 30 -16.68 -13.40 14.37
CA SER A 30 -15.21 -13.49 14.42
C SER A 30 -14.71 -14.91 14.67
N GLU A 31 -13.62 -15.31 14.00
CA GLU A 31 -12.92 -16.56 14.33
C GLU A 31 -12.40 -16.58 15.78
N ALA A 32 -12.07 -15.39 16.30
CA ALA A 32 -11.63 -15.19 17.68
C ALA A 32 -12.69 -15.60 18.72
N LEU A 33 -13.97 -15.33 18.45
CA LEU A 33 -15.08 -15.71 19.33
C LEU A 33 -15.14 -17.23 19.50
N ALA A 34 -15.17 -17.96 18.39
CA ALA A 34 -15.23 -19.42 18.40
C ALA A 34 -14.03 -20.04 19.12
N ALA A 35 -12.83 -19.50 18.90
CA ALA A 35 -11.61 -19.96 19.55
C ALA A 35 -11.65 -19.75 21.09
N LEU A 36 -12.14 -18.59 21.55
CA LEU A 36 -12.25 -18.30 22.98
C LEU A 36 -13.33 -19.15 23.65
N GLN A 37 -14.48 -19.36 23.01
CA GLN A 37 -15.53 -20.25 23.53
C GLN A 37 -15.04 -21.69 23.66
N ALA A 38 -14.36 -22.22 22.64
CA ALA A 38 -13.79 -23.56 22.68
C ALA A 38 -12.75 -23.69 23.81
N LEU A 39 -11.91 -22.68 24.02
CA LEU A 39 -10.94 -22.68 25.12
C LEU A 39 -11.64 -22.67 26.49
N ILE A 40 -12.62 -21.79 26.71
CA ILE A 40 -13.39 -21.71 27.96
C ILE A 40 -14.04 -23.05 28.28
N ALA A 41 -14.67 -23.69 27.28
CA ALA A 41 -15.30 -24.99 27.42
C ALA A 41 -14.29 -26.09 27.76
N SER A 42 -13.17 -26.17 27.01
CA SER A 42 -12.14 -27.20 27.25
C SER A 42 -11.46 -27.08 28.62
N ARG A 43 -11.40 -25.86 29.18
CA ARG A 43 -10.81 -25.56 30.49
C ARG A 43 -11.84 -25.58 31.63
N ASN A 44 -13.11 -25.94 31.34
CA ASN A 44 -14.21 -25.98 32.29
C ASN A 44 -14.40 -24.67 33.10
N ILE A 45 -14.18 -23.52 32.45
CA ILE A 45 -14.38 -22.22 33.10
C ILE A 45 -15.87 -21.87 33.11
N THR A 46 -16.36 -21.47 34.27
CA THR A 46 -17.68 -20.87 34.43
C THR A 46 -17.54 -19.44 34.92
N PHE A 47 -18.49 -18.58 34.57
CA PHE A 47 -18.46 -17.17 34.93
C PHE A 47 -19.60 -16.84 35.87
N THR A 48 -19.35 -16.02 36.89
CA THR A 48 -20.37 -15.61 37.87
C THR A 48 -20.49 -14.11 38.04
N HIS A 49 -21.70 -13.68 38.35
CA HIS A 49 -22.04 -12.33 38.78
C HIS A 49 -23.18 -12.41 39.81
N ASP A 50 -23.06 -11.70 40.94
CA ASP A 50 -24.02 -11.75 42.05
C ASP A 50 -24.44 -13.18 42.47
N ALA A 51 -23.46 -14.09 42.55
CA ALA A 51 -23.63 -15.52 42.87
C ALA A 51 -24.47 -16.33 41.85
N GLN A 52 -24.81 -15.76 40.71
CA GLN A 52 -25.44 -16.46 39.59
C GLN A 52 -24.39 -16.81 38.53
N THR A 53 -24.47 -18.04 38.01
CA THR A 53 -23.63 -18.48 36.90
C THR A 53 -24.22 -18.01 35.59
N LEU A 54 -23.41 -17.37 34.74
CA LEU A 54 -23.80 -16.97 33.41
C LEU A 54 -23.97 -18.21 32.51
N SER A 55 -25.00 -18.18 31.66
CA SER A 55 -25.20 -19.21 30.65
C SER A 55 -24.18 -19.08 29.50
N SER A 56 -23.98 -20.16 28.74
CA SER A 56 -23.10 -20.14 27.57
C SER A 56 -23.46 -19.03 26.57
N ALA A 57 -24.76 -18.80 26.35
CA ALA A 57 -25.24 -17.74 25.46
C ALA A 57 -24.94 -16.33 26.01
N GLN A 58 -24.99 -16.15 27.33
CA GLN A 58 -24.62 -14.87 27.94
C GLN A 58 -23.12 -14.60 27.81
N VAL A 59 -22.29 -15.63 27.98
CA VAL A 59 -20.82 -15.53 27.80
C VAL A 59 -20.47 -15.26 26.34
N GLU A 60 -21.13 -15.92 25.40
CA GLU A 60 -20.96 -15.67 23.96
C GLU A 60 -21.21 -14.20 23.61
N ARG A 61 -22.37 -13.68 24.00
CA ARG A 61 -22.76 -12.29 23.73
C ARG A 61 -21.81 -11.31 24.41
N LEU A 62 -21.32 -11.66 25.60
CA LEU A 62 -20.32 -10.87 26.32
C LEU A 62 -19.03 -10.77 25.52
N LEU A 63 -18.47 -11.89 25.09
CA LEU A 63 -17.24 -11.91 24.29
C LEU A 63 -17.44 -11.20 22.95
N ALA A 64 -18.53 -11.48 22.24
CA ALA A 64 -18.85 -10.88 20.95
C ALA A 64 -19.03 -9.35 21.03
N TYR A 65 -19.48 -8.82 22.17
CA TYR A 65 -19.62 -7.38 22.38
C TYR A 65 -18.26 -6.68 22.49
N PHE A 66 -17.31 -7.28 23.21
CA PHE A 66 -16.00 -6.67 23.39
C PHE A 66 -15.10 -6.92 22.17
N LEU A 67 -15.14 -8.11 21.59
CA LEU A 67 -14.28 -8.52 20.47
C LEU A 67 -14.39 -7.55 19.28
N PRO A 68 -13.25 -7.17 18.69
CA PRO A 68 -13.25 -6.40 17.45
C PRO A 68 -13.70 -7.27 16.27
N PRO A 69 -14.22 -6.67 15.18
CA PRO A 69 -14.54 -7.41 13.97
C PRO A 69 -13.27 -7.99 13.34
N ASP A 70 -13.42 -9.05 12.55
CA ASP A 70 -12.30 -9.67 11.84
C ASP A 70 -11.60 -8.68 10.91
N PRO A 71 -10.27 -8.80 10.75
CA PRO A 71 -9.49 -7.95 9.85
C PRO A 71 -9.97 -8.10 8.41
N SER A 72 -10.28 -6.99 7.74
CA SER A 72 -10.68 -6.97 6.33
C SER A 72 -9.51 -7.22 5.36
N ALA A 73 -8.26 -7.13 5.85
CA ALA A 73 -7.04 -7.36 5.07
C ALA A 73 -6.00 -8.11 5.91
N SER A 74 -5.29 -9.05 5.28
CA SER A 74 -4.24 -9.85 5.90
C SER A 74 -2.87 -9.15 5.87
N GLY A 75 -2.03 -9.42 6.87
CA GLY A 75 -0.70 -8.85 7.07
C GLY A 75 -0.69 -7.43 7.67
N GLY A 76 -1.85 -6.88 8.01
CA GLY A 76 -2.00 -5.52 8.54
C GLY A 76 -1.76 -5.42 10.06
N LEU A 77 -1.43 -4.21 10.53
CA LEU A 77 -1.24 -3.93 11.95
C LEU A 77 -2.47 -4.29 12.79
N TYR A 78 -3.66 -4.04 12.25
CA TYR A 78 -4.93 -4.37 12.89
C TYR A 78 -5.06 -5.88 13.14
N GLU A 79 -4.71 -6.72 12.16
CA GLU A 79 -4.73 -8.18 12.34
C GLU A 79 -3.75 -8.64 13.45
N LEU A 80 -2.53 -8.09 13.47
CA LEU A 80 -1.54 -8.43 14.48
C LEU A 80 -2.00 -8.02 15.89
N GLN A 81 -2.64 -6.86 16.02
CA GLN A 81 -3.18 -6.37 17.29
C GLN A 81 -4.33 -7.24 17.79
N VAL A 82 -5.29 -7.59 16.91
CA VAL A 82 -6.39 -8.49 17.24
C VAL A 82 -5.85 -9.86 17.67
N LYS A 83 -4.91 -10.43 16.91
CA LYS A 83 -4.26 -11.70 17.25
C LYS A 83 -3.54 -11.65 18.60
N SER A 84 -2.71 -10.63 18.85
CA SER A 84 -1.98 -10.45 20.11
C SER A 84 -2.93 -10.26 21.32
N GLY A 85 -4.00 -9.49 21.13
CA GLY A 85 -5.05 -9.29 22.14
C GLY A 85 -5.75 -10.61 22.50
N VAL A 86 -6.21 -11.34 21.48
CA VAL A 86 -6.86 -12.64 21.66
C VAL A 86 -5.93 -13.67 22.31
N GLU A 87 -4.67 -13.75 21.90
CA GLU A 87 -3.69 -14.64 22.53
C GLU A 87 -3.43 -14.27 24.00
N SER A 88 -3.40 -12.97 24.33
CA SER A 88 -3.28 -12.53 25.72
C SER A 88 -4.48 -12.97 26.57
N VAL A 89 -5.69 -12.91 26.02
CA VAL A 89 -6.91 -13.40 26.69
C VAL A 89 -6.88 -14.92 26.85
N LYS A 90 -6.44 -15.67 25.83
CA LYS A 90 -6.25 -17.13 25.94
C LYS A 90 -5.25 -17.49 27.04
N GLN A 91 -4.15 -16.75 27.14
CA GLN A 91 -3.17 -16.94 28.20
C GLN A 91 -3.78 -16.68 29.58
N LEU A 92 -4.54 -15.60 29.72
CA LEU A 92 -5.25 -15.26 30.97
C LEU A 92 -6.23 -16.36 31.37
N ILE A 93 -7.00 -16.89 30.42
CA ILE A 93 -7.92 -18.03 30.63
C ILE A 93 -7.17 -19.27 31.12
N ASN A 94 -6.04 -19.61 30.49
CA ASN A 94 -5.24 -20.76 30.89
C ASN A 94 -4.69 -20.58 32.32
N GLN A 95 -4.11 -19.41 32.61
CA GLN A 95 -3.55 -19.08 33.91
C GLN A 95 -4.61 -19.16 35.03
N TYR A 96 -5.81 -18.63 34.79
CA TYR A 96 -6.89 -18.73 35.76
C TYR A 96 -7.29 -20.19 36.00
N ALA A 97 -7.49 -20.97 34.93
CA ALA A 97 -7.85 -22.38 35.05
C ALA A 97 -6.79 -23.22 35.78
N ASP A 98 -5.50 -22.91 35.60
CA ASP A 98 -4.41 -23.59 36.32
C ASP A 98 -4.36 -23.18 37.80
N ALA A 99 -4.54 -21.89 38.10
CA ALA A 99 -4.46 -21.35 39.45
C ALA A 99 -5.71 -21.61 40.30
N SER A 100 -6.87 -21.79 39.67
CA SER A 100 -8.16 -21.96 40.34
C SER A 100 -9.02 -23.05 39.67
N PRO A 101 -8.59 -24.33 39.68
CA PRO A 101 -9.29 -25.39 38.97
C PRO A 101 -10.73 -25.57 39.44
N GLY A 102 -11.69 -25.50 38.50
CA GLY A 102 -13.12 -25.71 38.75
C GLY A 102 -13.81 -24.61 39.54
N GLN A 103 -13.12 -23.52 39.88
CA GLN A 103 -13.75 -22.37 40.54
C GLN A 103 -14.42 -21.46 39.52
N PRO A 104 -15.62 -20.92 39.81
CA PRO A 104 -16.25 -19.93 38.95
C PRO A 104 -15.46 -18.61 38.98
N TRP A 105 -15.25 -18.02 37.80
CA TRP A 105 -14.54 -16.76 37.63
C TRP A 105 -15.51 -15.57 37.71
N PRO A 106 -15.32 -14.64 38.67
CA PRO A 106 -16.11 -13.42 38.68
C PRO A 106 -15.96 -12.64 37.37
N VAL A 107 -17.07 -12.38 36.68
CA VAL A 107 -17.10 -11.69 35.37
C VAL A 107 -16.39 -10.34 35.43
N LYS A 108 -16.58 -9.60 36.53
CA LYS A 108 -15.94 -8.30 36.74
C LYS A 108 -14.42 -8.41 36.71
N GLU A 109 -13.85 -9.45 37.33
CA GLU A 109 -12.41 -9.68 37.38
C GLU A 109 -11.87 -10.12 36.02
N PHE A 110 -12.59 -11.03 35.35
CA PHE A 110 -12.27 -11.41 33.98
C PHE A 110 -12.24 -10.19 33.06
N LEU A 111 -13.32 -9.40 33.04
CA LEU A 111 -13.40 -8.21 32.19
C LEU A 111 -12.35 -7.18 32.55
N ALA A 112 -12.05 -6.95 33.83
CA ALA A 112 -10.99 -6.01 34.22
C ALA A 112 -9.62 -6.38 33.62
N LYS A 113 -9.30 -7.68 33.57
CA LYS A 113 -8.02 -8.19 33.04
C LYS A 113 -8.04 -8.40 31.53
N ALA A 114 -9.18 -8.82 30.98
CA ALA A 114 -9.34 -9.15 29.56
C ALA A 114 -9.73 -7.94 28.71
N HIS A 115 -10.24 -6.84 29.30
CA HIS A 115 -10.75 -5.66 28.58
C HIS A 115 -9.82 -5.19 27.47
N PHE A 116 -8.54 -5.00 27.78
CA PHE A 116 -7.56 -4.52 26.81
C PHE A 116 -7.22 -5.57 25.75
N GLY A 117 -7.29 -6.86 26.06
CA GLY A 117 -7.11 -7.92 25.05
C GLY A 117 -8.34 -8.14 24.18
N LEU A 118 -9.53 -7.81 24.70
CA LEU A 118 -10.80 -7.98 24.04
C LEU A 118 -11.26 -6.74 23.27
N THR A 119 -10.80 -5.54 23.58
CA THR A 119 -11.26 -4.29 22.96
C THR A 119 -10.24 -3.69 21.98
N GLY A 120 -10.75 -2.94 21.00
CA GLY A 120 -9.93 -2.11 20.11
C GLY A 120 -9.27 -0.90 20.78
N ASP A 121 -9.63 -0.59 22.04
CA ASP A 121 -9.19 0.56 22.87
C ASP A 121 -7.68 0.53 23.26
N ARG A 122 -6.87 -0.32 22.63
CA ARG A 122 -5.42 -0.44 22.87
C ARG A 122 -4.57 0.54 22.08
N ILE A 123 -5.09 1.06 20.98
CA ILE A 123 -4.51 2.20 20.26
C ILE A 123 -5.71 3.09 20.09
N ASP A 124 -5.80 4.19 20.86
CA ASP A 124 -6.84 5.20 20.64
C ASP A 124 -6.96 5.40 19.12
N ASP A 125 -8.16 5.20 18.59
CA ASP A 125 -8.45 5.24 17.15
C ASP A 125 -7.83 6.50 16.52
N ASP A 126 -7.67 7.58 17.29
CA ASP A 126 -6.99 8.84 16.97
C ASP A 126 -5.50 8.71 16.59
N VAL A 127 -4.69 7.93 17.33
CA VAL A 127 -3.27 7.72 17.00
C VAL A 127 -3.13 6.83 15.76
N ARG A 128 -4.03 5.85 15.62
CA ARG A 128 -4.09 4.99 14.43
C ARG A 128 -4.51 5.79 13.20
N ASP A 129 -5.48 6.68 13.32
CA ASP A 129 -5.98 7.48 12.20
C ASP A 129 -4.91 8.48 11.74
N VAL A 130 -4.17 9.10 12.67
CA VAL A 130 -3.04 10.00 12.32
C VAL A 130 -1.89 9.23 11.65
N TYR A 131 -1.49 8.06 12.17
CA TYR A 131 -0.42 7.27 11.53
C TYR A 131 -0.88 6.60 10.23
N GLY A 132 -2.14 6.18 10.15
CA GLY A 132 -2.77 5.66 8.95
C GLY A 132 -2.83 6.72 7.86
N GLU A 133 -3.23 7.95 8.20
CA GLU A 133 -3.21 9.08 7.29
C GLU A 133 -1.80 9.41 6.79
N VAL A 134 -0.79 9.40 7.67
CA VAL A 134 0.61 9.61 7.27
C VAL A 134 1.10 8.51 6.31
N LEU A 135 0.79 7.24 6.59
CA LEU A 135 1.17 6.11 5.73
C LEU A 135 0.45 6.16 4.38
N VAL A 136 -0.86 6.43 4.36
CA VAL A 136 -1.65 6.60 3.14
C VAL A 136 -1.12 7.76 2.30
N ASN A 137 -0.82 8.90 2.92
CA ASN A 137 -0.27 10.06 2.23
C ASN A 137 1.13 9.79 1.66
N GLN A 138 1.99 9.08 2.40
CA GLN A 138 3.32 8.71 1.90
C GLN A 138 3.27 7.65 0.81
N ASP A 139 2.39 6.65 0.92
CA ASP A 139 2.19 5.64 -0.12
C ASP A 139 1.61 6.23 -1.40
N GLY A 140 0.66 7.17 -1.27
CA GLY A 140 0.13 7.94 -2.40
C GLY A 140 1.24 8.72 -3.11
N LYS A 141 2.09 9.43 -2.38
CA LYS A 141 3.27 10.14 -2.94
C LYS A 141 4.26 9.17 -3.60
N ARG A 142 4.53 8.03 -2.98
CA ARG A 142 5.42 6.98 -3.51
C ARG A 142 4.88 6.43 -4.83
N THR A 143 3.59 6.12 -4.89
CA THR A 143 2.92 5.58 -6.08
C THR A 143 2.95 6.60 -7.21
N ALA A 144 2.62 7.86 -6.93
CA ALA A 144 2.70 8.94 -7.91
C ALA A 144 4.13 9.13 -8.46
N LEU A 145 5.14 9.19 -7.59
CA LEU A 145 6.54 9.30 -8.00
C LEU A 145 7.00 8.11 -8.86
N ARG A 146 6.58 6.90 -8.50
CA ARG A 146 6.89 5.68 -9.27
C ARG A 146 6.27 5.73 -10.66
N ASP A 147 5.01 6.14 -10.76
CA ASP A 147 4.30 6.18 -12.04
C ASP A 147 4.85 7.29 -12.94
N ASP A 148 5.22 8.45 -12.36
CA ASP A 148 5.95 9.51 -13.06
C ASP A 148 7.32 9.05 -13.57
N LEU A 149 8.08 8.33 -12.74
CA LEU A 149 9.39 7.78 -13.13
C LEU A 149 9.28 6.81 -14.29
N LYS A 150 8.24 5.96 -14.30
CA LYS A 150 8.00 5.04 -15.42
C LYS A 150 7.76 5.80 -16.73
N LEU A 151 6.97 6.88 -16.69
CA LEU A 151 6.69 7.70 -17.88
C LEU A 151 7.95 8.43 -18.38
N LEU A 152 8.71 9.06 -17.48
CA LEU A 152 9.96 9.74 -17.84
C LEU A 152 11.01 8.77 -18.38
N THR A 153 11.12 7.57 -17.78
CA THR A 153 12.05 6.53 -18.23
C THR A 153 11.68 5.99 -19.60
N ALA A 154 10.38 5.81 -19.87
CA ALA A 154 9.91 5.43 -21.20
C ALA A 154 10.25 6.49 -22.26
N GLU A 155 10.07 7.78 -21.95
CA GLU A 155 10.45 8.86 -22.86
C GLU A 155 11.97 8.86 -23.12
N LEU A 156 12.81 8.70 -22.09
CA LEU A 156 14.26 8.55 -22.24
C LEU A 156 14.68 7.33 -23.05
N ASN A 157 14.00 6.20 -22.88
CA ASN A 157 14.27 4.99 -23.64
C ASN A 157 14.04 5.25 -25.13
N ILE A 158 12.93 5.91 -25.50
CA ILE A 158 12.62 6.31 -26.88
C ILE A 158 13.69 7.27 -27.42
N PHE A 159 14.05 8.33 -26.67
CA PHE A 159 15.15 9.22 -27.05
C PHE A 159 16.48 8.47 -27.26
N SER A 160 16.76 7.46 -26.45
CA SER A 160 17.96 6.62 -26.59
C SER A 160 17.93 5.80 -27.88
N LYS A 161 16.76 5.28 -28.31
CA LYS A 161 16.62 4.60 -29.61
C LYS A 161 16.83 5.57 -30.77
N ILE A 162 16.28 6.79 -30.67
CA ILE A 162 16.49 7.85 -31.66
C ILE A 162 17.99 8.19 -31.77
N GLN A 163 18.65 8.44 -30.63
CA GLN A 163 20.07 8.79 -30.60
C GLN A 163 20.96 7.67 -31.15
N SER A 164 20.64 6.42 -30.83
CA SER A 164 21.36 5.25 -31.38
C SER A 164 21.24 5.21 -32.91
N GLN A 165 20.04 5.43 -33.45
CA GLN A 165 19.82 5.48 -34.90
C GLN A 165 20.59 6.63 -35.57
N ILE A 166 20.59 7.82 -34.95
CA ILE A 166 21.38 8.98 -35.43
C ILE A 166 22.86 8.65 -35.45
N ASN A 167 23.40 8.10 -34.36
CA ASN A 167 24.81 7.75 -34.24
C ASN A 167 25.22 6.67 -35.24
N ALA A 168 24.38 5.66 -35.48
CA ALA A 168 24.62 4.62 -36.47
C ALA A 168 24.73 5.20 -37.89
N LYS A 169 23.83 6.13 -38.25
CA LYS A 169 23.86 6.81 -39.55
C LYS A 169 25.04 7.77 -39.70
N LEU A 170 25.38 8.49 -38.64
CA LEU A 170 26.55 9.36 -38.60
C LEU A 170 27.85 8.56 -38.78
N ALA A 171 28.00 7.44 -38.08
CA ALA A 171 29.16 6.54 -38.19
C ALA A 171 29.29 5.91 -39.58
N ALA A 172 28.16 5.50 -40.17
CA ALA A 172 28.10 4.98 -41.53
C ALA A 172 28.27 6.06 -42.61
N LYS A 173 28.31 7.35 -42.24
CA LYS A 173 28.34 8.50 -43.16
C LYS A 173 27.15 8.49 -44.13
N GLN A 174 25.98 8.10 -43.64
CA GLN A 174 24.75 7.94 -44.42
C GLN A 174 23.68 8.97 -44.03
N GLU A 175 22.81 9.31 -44.98
CA GLU A 175 21.59 10.09 -44.72
C GLU A 175 20.72 9.37 -43.66
N ILE A 176 20.16 10.15 -42.75
CA ILE A 176 19.07 9.70 -41.88
C ILE A 176 17.74 10.25 -42.38
N GLN A 177 16.78 9.35 -42.59
CA GLN A 177 15.38 9.70 -42.83
C GLN A 177 14.63 9.57 -41.50
N ILE A 178 13.99 10.66 -41.06
CA ILE A 178 13.21 10.71 -39.82
C ILE A 178 11.70 10.67 -40.08
N GLU A 179 11.28 10.76 -41.35
CA GLU A 179 9.92 10.58 -41.85
C GLU A 179 9.98 9.96 -43.27
N PRO A 180 9.41 8.76 -43.51
CA PRO A 180 8.77 7.88 -42.53
C PRO A 180 9.78 7.21 -41.57
N GLY A 181 11.02 7.01 -42.00
CA GLY A 181 12.16 6.65 -41.13
C GLY A 181 11.97 5.38 -40.27
N LEU A 182 12.64 5.36 -39.12
CA LEU A 182 12.48 4.32 -38.09
C LEU A 182 11.06 4.38 -37.50
N ASN A 183 10.36 3.24 -37.45
CA ASN A 183 9.07 3.14 -36.77
C ASN A 183 9.26 2.96 -35.26
N LEU A 184 9.11 4.04 -34.50
CA LEU A 184 9.19 4.02 -33.03
C LEU A 184 8.07 3.22 -32.37
N PHE A 185 7.00 2.86 -33.08
CA PHE A 185 5.93 2.01 -32.55
C PHE A 185 6.23 0.50 -32.66
N ASP A 186 7.40 0.13 -33.18
CA ASP A 186 7.83 -1.26 -33.24
C ASP A 186 8.29 -1.76 -31.86
N ARG A 187 7.55 -2.71 -31.30
CA ARG A 187 7.82 -3.31 -29.99
C ARG A 187 9.20 -3.97 -29.88
N THR A 188 9.76 -4.44 -31.01
CA THR A 188 11.05 -5.11 -31.03
C THR A 188 12.21 -4.15 -30.73
N LEU A 189 12.05 -2.85 -30.99
CA LEU A 189 13.04 -1.82 -30.64
C LEU A 189 13.30 -1.72 -29.14
N TYR A 190 12.28 -2.09 -28.35
CA TYR A 190 12.31 -2.03 -26.89
C TYR A 190 12.45 -3.42 -26.24
N GLY A 191 12.54 -4.48 -27.05
CA GLY A 191 12.75 -5.85 -26.57
C GLY A 191 11.49 -6.54 -26.03
N TYR A 192 10.29 -6.07 -26.34
CA TYR A 192 9.06 -6.73 -25.90
C TYR A 192 8.75 -7.96 -26.76
N PRO A 193 8.57 -9.15 -26.14
CA PRO A 193 8.41 -10.41 -26.87
C PRO A 193 7.01 -10.59 -27.50
N ASP A 194 5.99 -9.92 -26.97
CA ASP A 194 4.59 -10.08 -27.37
C ASP A 194 3.80 -8.77 -27.24
N ASP A 195 2.61 -8.73 -27.84
CA ASP A 195 1.77 -7.53 -27.87
C ASP A 195 1.14 -7.20 -26.50
N LYS A 196 0.93 -8.21 -25.64
CA LYS A 196 0.33 -8.00 -24.32
C LYS A 196 1.31 -7.28 -23.40
N THR A 197 2.58 -7.69 -23.39
CA THR A 197 3.64 -7.02 -22.62
C THR A 197 3.95 -5.63 -23.19
N TRP A 198 3.88 -5.47 -24.52
CA TRP A 198 4.00 -4.17 -25.18
C TRP A 198 2.88 -3.21 -24.78
N GLN A 199 1.61 -3.61 -24.88
CA GLN A 199 0.46 -2.75 -24.56
C GLN A 199 0.39 -2.34 -23.09
N ALA A 200 0.97 -3.14 -22.19
CA ALA A 200 1.09 -2.81 -20.77
C ALA A 200 2.28 -1.87 -20.46
N SER A 201 3.16 -1.59 -21.42
CA SER A 201 4.36 -0.77 -21.23
C SER A 201 4.06 0.73 -21.15
N SER A 202 4.99 1.47 -20.54
CA SER A 202 4.90 2.93 -20.44
C SER A 202 5.25 3.60 -21.78
N GLU A 203 6.11 2.97 -22.58
CA GLU A 203 6.43 3.34 -23.96
C GLU A 203 5.17 3.30 -24.83
N TYR A 204 4.41 2.20 -24.82
CA TYR A 204 3.15 2.12 -25.55
C TYR A 204 2.17 3.20 -25.13
N LYS A 205 1.98 3.39 -23.82
CA LYS A 205 1.09 4.42 -23.28
C LYS A 205 1.51 5.83 -23.72
N LEU A 206 2.81 6.14 -23.70
CA LEU A 206 3.34 7.41 -24.15
C LEU A 206 3.11 7.60 -25.66
N LEU A 207 3.51 6.63 -26.47
CA LEU A 207 3.42 6.73 -27.93
C LEU A 207 1.98 6.84 -28.43
N THR A 208 1.06 6.05 -27.87
CA THR A 208 -0.38 6.10 -28.23
C THR A 208 -1.08 7.36 -27.71
N GLY A 209 -0.54 8.01 -26.68
CA GLY A 209 -1.06 9.26 -26.14
C GLY A 209 -0.73 10.50 -26.97
N LEU A 210 0.21 10.42 -27.91
CA LEU A 210 0.61 11.57 -28.73
C LEU A 210 -0.48 11.93 -29.74
N ASN A 211 -0.72 13.23 -29.93
CA ASN A 211 -1.60 13.76 -30.96
C ASN A 211 -1.17 13.43 -32.41
N THR A 212 0.07 13.00 -32.61
CA THR A 212 0.61 12.53 -33.89
C THR A 212 0.45 11.03 -34.10
N TYR A 213 -0.03 10.30 -33.08
CA TYR A 213 -0.29 8.87 -33.20
C TYR A 213 -1.59 8.63 -33.99
N SER A 214 -1.54 7.61 -34.85
CA SER A 214 -2.71 7.09 -35.54
C SER A 214 -2.61 5.57 -35.56
N ALA A 215 -3.67 4.90 -35.12
CA ALA A 215 -3.73 3.45 -35.16
C ALA A 215 -3.50 2.92 -36.58
N GLY A 216 -2.70 1.85 -36.70
CA GLY A 216 -2.35 1.24 -37.98
C GLY A 216 -1.26 1.96 -38.79
N ASN A 217 -0.81 3.14 -38.36
CA ASN A 217 0.25 3.90 -39.03
C ASN A 217 1.57 3.82 -38.24
N PRO A 218 2.73 3.69 -38.92
CA PRO A 218 4.04 3.82 -38.28
C PRO A 218 4.19 5.16 -37.58
N LEU A 219 4.81 5.17 -36.40
CA LEU A 219 5.16 6.42 -35.72
C LEU A 219 6.63 6.74 -35.99
N SER A 220 6.87 7.72 -36.83
CA SER A 220 8.22 8.14 -37.20
C SER A 220 8.93 8.91 -36.07
N ILE A 221 10.24 9.13 -36.22
CA ILE A 221 11.02 10.01 -35.34
C ILE A 221 10.47 11.44 -35.40
N LYS A 222 10.13 11.96 -36.59
CA LYS A 222 9.58 13.31 -36.75
C LYS A 222 8.23 13.45 -36.04
N ALA A 223 7.36 12.45 -36.19
CA ALA A 223 6.06 12.40 -35.51
C ALA A 223 6.23 12.43 -33.99
N PHE A 224 7.12 11.61 -33.43
CA PHE A 224 7.42 11.64 -31.99
C PHE A 224 7.93 13.00 -31.52
N LEU A 225 8.93 13.58 -32.20
CA LEU A 225 9.55 14.85 -31.78
C LEU A 225 8.59 16.03 -31.78
N LYS A 226 7.64 16.07 -32.72
CA LYS A 226 6.59 17.11 -32.77
C LYS A 226 5.31 16.76 -31.98
N GLY A 227 5.16 15.50 -31.57
CA GLY A 227 4.00 15.01 -30.85
C GLY A 227 3.85 15.62 -29.45
N SER A 228 2.62 15.71 -28.98
CA SER A 228 2.24 16.18 -27.64
C SER A 228 1.06 15.34 -27.13
N PRO A 229 0.93 15.09 -25.80
CA PRO A 229 1.78 15.55 -24.71
C PRO A 229 2.99 14.65 -24.45
N LYS A 230 4.13 15.25 -24.11
CA LYS A 230 5.32 14.59 -23.57
C LYS A 230 6.18 15.59 -22.78
N GLU A 231 7.04 15.11 -21.88
CA GLU A 231 7.76 15.97 -20.93
C GLU A 231 8.85 16.84 -21.58
N SER A 232 9.46 16.38 -22.67
CA SER A 232 10.38 17.20 -23.48
C SER A 232 9.70 18.33 -24.27
N GLY A 233 8.36 18.33 -24.30
CA GLY A 233 7.55 19.21 -25.14
C GLY A 233 7.63 18.88 -26.62
N ALA A 234 6.76 19.51 -27.41
CA ALA A 234 6.75 19.38 -28.87
C ALA A 234 7.80 20.30 -29.51
N MET A 235 8.55 19.77 -30.47
CA MET A 235 9.31 20.59 -31.42
C MET A 235 8.37 21.15 -32.49
N LYS A 236 8.69 22.33 -33.04
CA LYS A 236 7.94 22.88 -34.18
C LYS A 236 8.27 22.07 -35.43
N ASP A 237 7.26 21.83 -36.26
CA ASP A 237 7.44 21.11 -37.54
C ASP A 237 8.40 21.85 -38.48
N SER A 238 8.43 23.19 -38.43
CA SER A 238 9.36 24.05 -39.19
C SER A 238 10.83 23.81 -38.87
N ASP A 239 11.11 23.31 -37.66
CA ASP A 239 12.47 23.11 -37.17
C ASP A 239 12.97 21.69 -37.49
N LEU A 240 12.12 20.86 -38.13
CA LEU A 240 12.39 19.45 -38.43
C LEU A 240 12.28 19.15 -39.93
N GLN A 241 13.38 18.73 -40.54
CA GLN A 241 13.38 18.18 -41.89
C GLN A 241 12.94 16.72 -41.90
N ASN A 242 12.44 16.21 -43.02
CA ASN A 242 12.08 14.79 -43.14
C ASN A 242 13.33 13.89 -43.20
N LYS A 243 14.47 14.45 -43.61
CA LYS A 243 15.75 13.76 -43.74
C LYS A 243 16.92 14.72 -43.54
N TYR A 244 18.06 14.21 -43.10
CA TYR A 244 19.29 14.96 -42.91
C TYR A 244 20.44 14.24 -43.62
N ALA A 245 21.06 14.92 -44.58
CA ALA A 245 22.19 14.38 -45.34
C ALA A 245 23.47 14.42 -44.51
N PHE A 246 24.37 13.47 -44.78
CA PHE A 246 25.71 13.51 -44.21
C PHE A 246 26.58 14.53 -44.96
N GLU A 247 27.15 15.48 -44.23
CA GLU A 247 28.13 16.43 -44.76
C GLU A 247 29.43 16.38 -43.93
N LYS A 248 30.58 16.61 -44.58
CA LYS A 248 31.89 16.59 -43.89
C LYS A 248 32.07 17.81 -42.98
N GLU A 249 31.56 18.95 -43.42
CA GLU A 249 31.58 20.22 -42.69
C GLU A 249 30.14 20.58 -42.32
N ASN A 250 29.95 21.20 -41.15
CA ASN A 250 28.63 21.60 -40.64
C ASN A 250 27.55 20.50 -40.76
N ASN A 251 27.89 19.27 -40.38
CA ASN A 251 27.07 18.10 -40.64
C ASN A 251 25.64 18.23 -40.06
N PRO A 252 24.60 18.26 -40.92
CA PRO A 252 23.21 18.37 -40.47
C PRO A 252 22.76 17.27 -39.50
N ILE A 253 23.31 16.06 -39.64
CA ILE A 253 23.03 14.93 -38.74
C ILE A 253 23.61 15.20 -37.34
N ALA A 254 24.82 15.78 -37.26
CA ALA A 254 25.43 16.12 -35.98
C ALA A 254 24.67 17.27 -35.29
N ASN A 255 24.25 18.29 -36.04
CA ASN A 255 23.42 19.37 -35.52
C ASN A 255 22.05 18.85 -35.02
N PHE A 256 21.45 17.92 -35.77
CA PHE A 256 20.23 17.24 -35.35
C PHE A 256 20.45 16.38 -34.08
N ALA A 257 21.57 15.66 -33.99
CA ALA A 257 21.95 14.88 -32.80
C ALA A 257 22.03 15.76 -31.55
N THR A 258 22.68 16.93 -31.65
CA THR A 258 22.74 17.91 -30.55
C THR A 258 21.34 18.37 -30.15
N THR A 259 20.49 18.70 -31.13
CA THR A 259 19.11 19.16 -30.88
C THR A 259 18.26 18.09 -30.16
N VAL A 260 18.39 16.82 -30.55
CA VAL A 260 17.71 15.70 -29.89
C VAL A 260 18.26 15.50 -28.48
N GLY A 261 19.58 15.57 -28.30
CA GLY A 261 20.23 15.48 -26.99
C GLY A 261 19.80 16.60 -26.04
N ASP A 262 19.67 17.83 -26.52
CA ASP A 262 19.21 18.99 -25.74
C ASP A 262 17.78 18.78 -25.20
N ARG A 263 16.92 18.01 -25.89
CA ARG A 263 15.59 17.64 -25.39
C ARG A 263 15.60 16.51 -24.38
N ALA A 264 16.54 15.57 -24.50
CA ALA A 264 16.65 14.44 -23.59
C ALA A 264 17.28 14.83 -22.24
N ARG A 265 18.20 15.81 -22.21
CA ARG A 265 18.91 16.22 -20.98
C ARG A 265 17.96 16.60 -19.83
N PRO A 266 16.98 17.51 -20.00
CA PRO A 266 16.07 17.86 -18.90
C PRO A 266 15.26 16.67 -18.36
N ILE A 267 14.95 15.69 -19.21
CA ILE A 267 14.25 14.47 -18.77
C ILE A 267 15.18 13.62 -17.90
N ASN A 268 16.45 13.48 -18.29
CA ASN A 268 17.45 12.74 -17.50
C ASN A 268 17.65 13.38 -16.12
N ASP A 269 17.74 14.71 -16.07
CA ASP A 269 17.83 15.45 -14.80
C ASP A 269 16.59 15.20 -13.93
N LYS A 270 15.39 15.27 -14.50
CA LYS A 270 14.12 14.96 -13.81
C LYS A 270 14.06 13.50 -13.33
N VAL A 271 14.57 12.53 -14.09
CA VAL A 271 14.62 11.13 -13.66
C VAL A 271 15.55 10.97 -12.45
N SER A 272 16.72 11.62 -12.47
CA SER A 272 17.65 11.61 -11.34
C SER A 272 17.03 12.25 -10.08
N GLU A 273 16.38 13.40 -10.24
CA GLU A 273 15.67 14.10 -9.18
C GLU A 273 14.55 13.22 -8.59
N LYS A 274 13.63 12.73 -9.44
CA LYS A 274 12.50 11.91 -8.98
C LYS A 274 12.95 10.57 -8.38
N THR A 275 14.05 10.00 -8.83
CA THR A 275 14.63 8.78 -8.22
C THR A 275 15.13 9.08 -6.81
N THR A 276 15.81 10.21 -6.62
CA THR A 276 16.25 10.67 -5.30
C THR A 276 15.05 10.89 -4.37
N LEU A 277 14.02 11.58 -4.86
CA LEU A 277 12.77 11.80 -4.10
C LEU A 277 12.04 10.50 -3.76
N LEU A 278 11.96 9.55 -4.70
CA LEU A 278 11.34 8.26 -4.47
C LEU A 278 12.08 7.47 -3.37
N ASN A 279 13.41 7.51 -3.37
CA ASN A 279 14.23 6.85 -2.35
C ASN A 279 14.02 7.48 -0.97
N ASP A 280 14.01 8.81 -0.88
CA ASP A 280 13.72 9.53 0.38
C ASP A 280 12.31 9.22 0.91
N VAL A 281 11.28 9.30 0.06
CA VAL A 281 9.89 8.97 0.45
C VAL A 281 9.76 7.51 0.87
N SER A 282 10.41 6.57 0.16
CA SER A 282 10.40 5.15 0.52
C SER A 282 11.12 4.88 1.84
N SER A 283 12.23 5.58 2.10
CA SER A 283 12.94 5.51 3.38
C SER A 283 12.06 6.01 4.52
N ARG A 284 11.41 7.17 4.38
CA ARG A 284 10.50 7.73 5.40
C ARG A 284 9.31 6.83 5.67
N TYR A 285 8.75 6.21 4.62
CA TYR A 285 7.66 5.26 4.74
C TYR A 285 8.07 4.04 5.57
N ASN A 286 9.24 3.46 5.26
CA ASN A 286 9.77 2.33 6.02
C ASN A 286 10.10 2.70 7.48
N SER A 287 10.68 3.89 7.71
CA SER A 287 10.95 4.39 9.06
C SER A 287 9.65 4.63 9.86
N ALA A 288 8.59 5.12 9.22
CA ALA A 288 7.29 5.29 9.86
C ALA A 288 6.67 3.94 10.27
N ILE A 289 6.76 2.92 9.41
CA ILE A 289 6.36 1.55 9.73
C ILE A 289 7.16 1.01 10.92
N GLU A 290 8.49 1.19 10.90
CA GLU A 290 9.34 0.69 11.98
C GLU A 290 9.03 1.38 13.32
N ALA A 291 8.84 2.70 13.31
CA ALA A 291 8.45 3.48 14.49
C ALA A 291 7.10 3.02 15.05
N LEU A 292 6.14 2.73 14.17
CA LEU A 292 4.83 2.20 14.55
C LEU A 292 4.94 0.80 15.18
N ASN A 293 5.72 -0.09 14.57
CA ASN A 293 5.98 -1.42 15.13
C ASN A 293 6.63 -1.34 16.52
N ARG A 294 7.62 -0.46 16.71
CA ARG A 294 8.27 -0.23 18.01
C ARG A 294 7.30 0.34 19.05
N PHE A 295 6.42 1.25 18.63
CA PHE A 295 5.39 1.83 19.50
C PHE A 295 4.43 0.73 19.99
N VAL A 296 3.91 -0.10 19.09
CA VAL A 296 3.01 -1.21 19.44
C VAL A 296 3.70 -2.21 20.38
N GLN A 297 4.93 -2.60 20.09
CA GLN A 297 5.71 -3.49 20.96
C GLN A 297 5.90 -2.93 22.37
N LYS A 298 6.21 -1.62 22.47
CA LYS A 298 6.39 -0.96 23.76
C LYS A 298 5.08 -0.84 24.53
N TYR A 299 3.99 -0.54 23.84
CA TYR A 299 2.67 -0.51 24.42
C TYR A 299 2.24 -1.90 24.95
N ASP A 300 2.41 -2.95 24.14
CA ASP A 300 2.11 -4.34 24.55
C ASP A 300 2.94 -4.75 25.78
N SER A 301 4.22 -4.37 25.83
CA SER A 301 5.08 -4.61 27.00
C SER A 301 4.55 -3.88 28.23
N MET A 302 4.27 -2.57 28.13
CA MET A 302 3.75 -1.79 29.24
C MET A 302 2.42 -2.33 29.77
N MET A 303 1.53 -2.75 28.87
CA MET A 303 0.25 -3.32 29.26
C MET A 303 0.41 -4.67 29.97
N ARG A 304 1.33 -5.53 29.51
CA ARG A 304 1.67 -6.78 30.22
C ARG A 304 2.24 -6.49 31.60
N ASP A 305 3.13 -5.51 31.72
CA ASP A 305 3.74 -5.15 33.01
C ASP A 305 2.70 -4.60 34.00
N ILE A 306 1.77 -3.76 33.54
CA ILE A 306 0.65 -3.27 34.36
C ILE A 306 -0.26 -4.42 34.79
N LEU A 307 -0.60 -5.34 33.88
CA LEU A 307 -1.46 -6.48 34.19
C LEU A 307 -0.81 -7.51 35.14
N ASN A 308 0.51 -7.65 35.10
CA ASN A 308 1.25 -8.52 36.02
C ASN A 308 1.47 -7.87 37.40
N ALA A 309 1.34 -6.55 37.49
CA ALA A 309 1.53 -5.79 38.73
C ALA A 309 0.25 -5.65 39.58
N ILE A 310 -0.89 -6.15 39.11
CA ILE A 310 -2.22 -6.11 39.77
C ILE A 310 -2.69 -7.53 40.08
#